data_AF-A0A3R7T153-F1
#
_entry.id   AF-A0A3R7T153-F1
#
_cell.length_a   1.000
_cell.length_b   1.000
_cell.length_c   1.000
_cell.angle_alpha   90.00
_cell.angle_beta   90.00
_cell.angle_gamma   90.00
#
_symmetry.space_group_name_H-M   'P 1'
#
loop_
_entity.id
_entity.type
_entity.pdbx_description
1 polymer ?
#
loop_
_entity_poly.entity_id
_entity_poly.type
_entity_poly.pdbx_seq_one_letter_code
_entity_poly.pdbx_strand_id
1 'polypeptide(L)'
;METVEAITLDVGGTLIEPWPSVGHVYAEVAARHGVQAEPEELTRRFVQAWQAQDAFQYTRDDWAAVVDATFEGLVTQLPSQTFFG
;
A
#
# COMPACT_ATOMS: atom_id res chain seq x y z
N MET A 1 -19.08 7.61 -38.34
CA MET A 1 -18.65 6.84 -37.15
C MET A 1 -17.27 7.33 -36.81
N GLU A 2 -17.09 7.91 -35.62
CA GLU A 2 -15.75 8.23 -35.14
C GLU A 2 -15.02 6.92 -34.81
N THR A 3 -13.81 6.78 -35.35
CA THR A 3 -12.96 5.63 -35.14
C THR A 3 -12.08 5.93 -33.92
N VAL A 4 -12.12 5.08 -32.90
CA VAL A 4 -11.20 5.19 -31.76
C VAL A 4 -9.78 4.90 -32.27
N GLU A 5 -8.88 5.88 -32.13
CA GLU A 5 -7.49 5.77 -32.60
C GLU A 5 -6.54 5.19 -31.54
N ALA A 6 -6.85 5.36 -30.26
CA ALA A 6 -6.05 4.82 -29.15
C ALA A 6 -6.89 4.56 -27.90
N ILE A 7 -6.44 3.59 -27.09
CA ILE A 7 -6.96 3.30 -25.75
C ILE A 7 -5.77 3.29 -24.79
N THR A 8 -5.85 4.11 -23.73
CA THR A 8 -4.89 4.08 -22.62
C THR A 8 -5.46 3.26 -21.48
N LEU A 9 -4.67 2.31 -20.98
CA LEU A 9 -5.05 1.44 -19.87
C LEU A 9 -4.12 1.73 -18.70
N ASP A 10 -4.69 1.79 -17.50
CA ASP A 10 -3.91 1.63 -16.29
C ASP A 10 -3.29 0.22 -16.26
N VAL A 11 -2.14 0.08 -15.61
CA VAL A 11 -1.42 -1.20 -15.56
C VAL A 11 -1.75 -1.99 -14.29
N GLY A 12 -1.83 -1.34 -13.13
CA GLY A 12 -1.90 -1.99 -11.82
C GLY A 12 -3.32 -2.32 -11.40
N GLY A 13 -3.63 -3.59 -11.20
CA GLY A 13 -4.99 -4.05 -10.91
C GLY A 13 -5.92 -4.04 -12.13
N THR A 14 -5.42 -3.59 -13.30
CA THR A 14 -6.11 -3.67 -14.59
C THR A 14 -5.47 -4.72 -15.50
N LEU A 15 -4.15 -4.66 -15.69
CA LEU A 15 -3.40 -5.59 -16.56
C LEU A 15 -2.55 -6.57 -15.77
N ILE A 16 -2.04 -6.16 -14.61
CA ILE A 16 -1.19 -6.98 -13.74
C ILE A 16 -1.58 -6.84 -12.28
N GLU A 17 -1.32 -7.89 -11.51
CA GLU A 17 -1.38 -7.86 -10.06
C GLU A 17 0.05 -8.06 -9.50
N PRO A 18 0.48 -7.26 -8.51
CA PRO A 18 1.79 -7.45 -7.89
C PRO A 18 1.85 -8.78 -7.14
N TRP A 19 2.90 -9.56 -7.42
CA TRP A 19 3.22 -10.79 -6.70
C TRP A 19 4.66 -10.74 -6.17
N PRO A 20 4.90 -10.92 -4.86
CA PRO A 20 3.88 -11.05 -3.81
C PRO A 20 3.10 -9.74 -3.61
N SER A 21 1.92 -9.81 -2.97
CA SER A 21 1.09 -8.61 -2.75
C SER A 21 1.77 -7.61 -1.82
N VAL A 22 1.33 -6.34 -1.82
CA VAL A 22 1.83 -5.32 -0.89
C VAL A 22 1.72 -5.77 0.57
N GLY A 23 0.62 -6.44 0.94
CA GLY A 23 0.43 -6.94 2.29
C GLY A 23 1.38 -8.08 2.65
N HIS A 24 1.82 -8.90 1.69
CA HIS A 24 2.88 -9.90 1.94
C HIS A 24 4.21 -9.23 2.27
N VAL A 25 4.60 -8.21 1.49
CA VAL A 25 5.82 -7.44 1.76
C VAL A 25 5.75 -6.77 3.13
N TYR A 26 4.61 -6.15 3.44
CA TYR A 26 4.39 -5.50 4.74
C TYR A 26 4.40 -6.49 5.90
N ALA A 27 3.77 -7.67 5.76
CA ALA A 27 3.80 -8.72 6.77
C ALA A 27 5.22 -9.22 7.03
N GLU A 28 6.01 -9.43 5.96
CA GLU A 28 7.39 -9.87 6.07
C GLU A 28 8.26 -8.84 6.80
N VAL A 29 8.12 -7.55 6.45
CA VAL A 29 8.84 -6.47 7.14
C VAL A 29 8.39 -6.37 8.59
N ALA A 30 7.08 -6.33 8.84
CA ALA A 30 6.51 -6.27 10.18
C ALA A 30 7.00 -7.42 11.09
N ALA A 31 7.13 -8.63 10.54
CA ALA A 31 7.63 -9.79 11.27
C ALA A 31 9.07 -9.61 11.78
N ARG A 32 9.93 -8.89 11.03
CA ARG A 32 11.30 -8.54 11.47
C ARG A 32 11.31 -7.60 12.66
N HIS A 33 10.21 -6.89 12.89
CA HIS A 33 9.99 -6.01 14.04
C HIS A 33 9.08 -6.64 15.11
N GLY A 34 8.82 -7.96 15.04
CA GLY A 34 8.03 -8.68 16.04
C GLY A 34 6.52 -8.55 15.90
N VAL A 35 6.03 -7.99 14.79
CA VAL A 35 4.60 -7.83 14.51
C VAL A 35 4.14 -8.91 13.53
N GLN A 36 3.14 -9.69 13.92
CA GLN A 36 2.50 -10.67 13.04
C GLN A 36 1.17 -10.09 12.54
N ALA A 37 1.01 -10.02 11.22
CA ALA A 37 -0.19 -9.48 10.59
C ALA A 37 -0.49 -10.26 9.30
N GLU A 38 -1.78 -10.45 9.02
CA GLU A 38 -2.24 -11.24 7.87
C GLU A 38 -2.03 -10.46 6.55
N PRO A 39 -1.37 -11.05 5.54
CA PRO A 39 -1.09 -10.37 4.26
C PRO A 39 -2.34 -9.87 3.53
N GLU A 40 -3.44 -10.61 3.59
CA GLU A 40 -4.70 -10.22 2.94
C GLU A 40 -5.32 -8.98 3.61
N GLU A 41 -5.28 -8.94 4.95
CA GLU A 41 -5.78 -7.78 5.72
C GLU A 41 -4.93 -6.54 5.47
N LEU A 42 -3.60 -6.68 5.44
CA LEU A 42 -2.70 -5.57 5.11
C LEU A 42 -2.90 -5.08 3.68
N THR A 43 -3.15 -5.98 2.71
CA THR A 43 -3.45 -5.59 1.33
C THR A 43 -4.76 -4.80 1.26
N ARG A 44 -5.81 -5.26 1.93
CA ARG A 44 -7.11 -4.57 1.99
C ARG A 44 -6.97 -3.19 2.62
N ARG A 45 -6.27 -3.07 3.74
CA ARG A 45 -6.04 -1.79 4.43
C ARG A 45 -5.20 -0.82 3.60
N PHE A 46 -4.17 -1.31 2.93
CA PHE A 46 -3.36 -0.49 2.03
C PHE A 46 -4.22 0.12 0.91
N VAL A 47 -5.07 -0.68 0.25
CA VAL A 47 -5.96 -0.16 -0.81
C VAL A 47 -6.90 0.91 -0.26
N GLN A 48 -7.45 0.72 0.94
CA GLN A 48 -8.30 1.72 1.59
C GLN A 48 -7.53 3.01 1.93
N ALA A 49 -6.34 2.88 2.52
CA ALA A 49 -5.48 4.02 2.85
C ALA A 49 -5.04 4.79 1.60
N TRP A 50 -4.77 4.07 0.50
CA TRP A 50 -4.41 4.64 -0.80
C TRP A 50 -5.59 5.38 -1.45
N GLN A 51 -6.78 4.79 -1.48
CA GLN A 51 -7.98 5.41 -2.05
C GLN A 51 -8.44 6.66 -1.29
N ALA A 52 -8.04 6.80 -0.02
CA ALA A 52 -8.34 7.98 0.79
C ALA A 52 -7.41 9.18 0.50
N GLN A 53 -6.38 9.01 -0.34
CA GLN A 53 -5.45 10.10 -0.68
C GLN A 53 -6.04 10.99 -1.78
N ASP A 54 -6.10 12.30 -1.52
CA ASP A 54 -6.62 13.30 -2.47
C ASP A 54 -5.48 14.10 -3.12
N ALA A 55 -4.62 14.74 -2.31
CA ALA A 55 -3.52 15.60 -2.78
C ALA A 55 -2.12 14.95 -2.63
N PHE A 56 -1.97 13.68 -3.02
CA PHE A 56 -0.75 12.90 -2.84
C PHE A 56 0.43 13.45 -3.67
N GLN A 57 1.52 13.89 -3.03
CA GLN A 57 2.69 14.48 -3.72
C GLN A 57 3.79 13.47 -4.02
N TYR A 58 3.56 12.18 -3.75
CA TYR A 58 4.52 11.09 -3.94
C TYR A 58 5.84 11.30 -3.19
N THR A 59 5.80 12.08 -2.10
CA THR A 59 6.97 12.24 -1.22
C THR A 59 7.15 11.02 -0.32
N ARG A 60 8.34 10.89 0.28
CA ARG A 60 8.57 9.84 1.29
C ARG A 60 7.60 9.95 2.45
N ASP A 61 7.28 11.17 2.88
CA ASP A 61 6.40 11.43 4.01
C ASP A 61 4.95 11.08 3.68
N ASP A 62 4.49 11.35 2.46
CA ASP A 62 3.15 10.93 2.02
C ASP A 62 3.04 9.40 1.98
N TRP A 63 4.07 8.71 1.48
CA TRP A 63 4.12 7.24 1.50
C TRP A 63 4.14 6.69 2.93
N ALA A 64 4.90 7.32 3.83
CA ALA A 64 4.93 6.95 5.23
C ALA A 64 3.54 7.06 5.86
N ALA A 65 2.77 8.10 5.54
CA ALA A 65 1.41 8.27 6.04
C ALA A 65 0.46 7.15 5.56
N VAL A 66 0.57 6.71 4.30
CA VAL A 66 -0.21 5.57 3.78
C VAL A 66 0.16 4.27 4.50
N VAL A 67 1.45 4.04 4.73
CA VAL A 67 1.92 2.85 5.46
C VAL A 67 1.43 2.90 6.91
N ASP A 68 1.51 4.05 7.58
CA ASP A 68 1.04 4.21 8.96
C ASP A 68 -0.47 3.95 9.07
N ALA A 69 -1.27 4.52 8.16
CA ALA A 69 -2.70 4.24 8.08
C ALA A 69 -3.02 2.76 7.83
N THR A 70 -2.18 2.06 7.05
CA THR A 70 -2.31 0.61 6.83
C THR A 70 -2.16 -0.18 8.14
N PHE A 71 -1.28 0.27 9.04
CA PHE A 71 -0.97 -0.40 10.30
C PHE A 71 -1.73 0.14 11.51
N GLU A 72 -2.60 1.14 11.34
CA GLU A 72 -3.35 1.76 12.43
C GLU A 72 -4.14 0.71 13.24
N GLY A 73 -3.91 0.69 14.56
CA GLY A 73 -4.52 -0.27 15.48
C GLY A 73 -3.95 -1.70 15.44
N LEU A 74 -2.97 -1.99 14.58
CA LEU A 74 -2.25 -3.27 14.54
C LEU A 74 -0.92 -3.25 15.30
N VAL A 75 -0.37 -2.06 15.55
CA VAL A 75 0.94 -1.85 16.17
C VAL A 75 0.87 -0.77 17.25
N THR A 76 1.79 -0.84 18.21
CA THR A 76 1.93 0.17 19.28
C THR A 76 2.77 1.37 18.85
N GLN A 77 3.70 1.17 17.92
CA GLN A 77 4.50 2.22 17.28
C GLN A 77 4.34 2.10 15.78
N LEU A 78 4.14 3.23 15.11
CA LEU A 78 3.85 3.24 13.68
C LEU A 78 5.10 2.85 12.86
N PRO A 79 4.91 2.27 11.66
CA PRO A 79 6.00 1.96 10.73
C PRO A 79 6.96 3.14 10.50
N SER A 80 6.45 4.37 10.37
CA SER A 80 7.26 5.58 10.20
C SER A 80 8.24 5.85 11.35
N GLN A 81 7.99 5.28 12.52
CA GLN A 81 8.79 5.44 13.74
C GLN A 81 9.74 4.27 14.00
N THR A 82 9.60 3.17 13.24
CA THR A 82 10.25 1.89 13.58
C THR A 82 10.81 1.14 12.37
N PHE A 83 10.00 0.94 11.33
CA PHE A 83 10.31 0.04 10.20
C PHE A 83 11.24 0.67 9.17
N PHE A 84 11.40 2.00 9.18
CA PHE A 84 12.17 2.74 8.19
C PHE A 84 13.60 3.09 8.62
N GLY A 85 14.08 2.49 9.72
CA GLY A 85 15.41 2.66 10.30
C GLY A 85 16.50 1.83 9.64
#